data_AF-A0A410TU32-F1
#
_entry.id   AF-A0A410TU32-F1
#
_cell.length_a   1.000
_cell.length_b   1.000
_cell.length_c   1.000
_cell.angle_alpha   90.00
_cell.angle_beta   90.00
_cell.angle_gamma   90.00
#
_symmetry.space_group_name_H-M   'P 1'
#
loop_
_entity.id
_entity.type
_entity.pdbx_description
1 polymer ?
#
loop_
_entity_poly.entity_id
_entity_poly.type
_entity_poly.pdbx_seq_one_letter_code
_entity_poly.pdbx_strand_id
1 'polypeptide(L)'
;MTVAMMMMGDDGPPPTAGLVAKFAGGQPEDYAMPGMVLHLLYGVVAGAVFAVGVPILGLSLGSISVAVGLGLAYGLVLMIGGMIFWMRLVIGMEPDKGTMMTFGTVHVIYGVVLGAFLGAEIVA
;
A
#
# COMPACT_ATOMS: atom_id res chain seq x y z
N MET A 1 -5.28 -7.40 -20.72
CA MET A 1 -4.33 -6.77 -19.78
C MET A 1 -4.60 -5.28 -19.73
N THR A 2 -4.83 -4.71 -18.54
CA THR A 2 -4.94 -3.26 -18.38
C THR A 2 -3.53 -2.65 -18.27
N VAL A 3 -3.38 -1.35 -18.52
CA VAL A 3 -2.08 -0.65 -18.41
C VAL A 3 -1.44 -0.84 -17.03
N ALA A 4 -2.26 -0.93 -15.98
CA ALA A 4 -1.81 -1.21 -14.62
C ALA A 4 -1.15 -2.60 -14.49
N MET A 5 -1.71 -3.64 -15.13
CA MET A 5 -1.15 -5.00 -15.10
C MET A 5 0.18 -5.09 -15.86
N MET A 6 0.30 -4.40 -17.00
CA MET A 6 1.54 -4.38 -17.78
C MET A 6 2.73 -3.73 -17.04
N MET A 7 2.46 -2.80 -16.11
CA MET A 7 3.48 -2.11 -15.32
C MET A 7 3.91 -2.89 -14.07
N MET A 8 3.07 -3.79 -13.56
CA MET A 8 3.29 -4.51 -12.30
C MET A 8 3.95 -5.88 -12.49
N GLY A 9 4.03 -6.38 -13.73
CA GLY A 9 4.50 -7.73 -14.04
C GLY A 9 3.40 -8.79 -13.82
N ASP A 10 3.62 -9.97 -14.38
CA ASP A 10 2.65 -11.08 -14.33
C ASP A 10 2.52 -11.71 -12.93
N ASP A 11 3.43 -11.37 -12.00
CA ASP A 11 3.53 -11.96 -10.66
C ASP A 11 2.53 -11.39 -9.64
N GLY A 12 1.73 -10.39 -10.04
CA GLY A 12 0.82 -9.65 -9.16
C GLY A 12 1.57 -8.81 -8.10
N PRO A 13 0.87 -7.96 -7.33
CA PRO A 13 1.54 -7.11 -6.35
C PRO A 13 2.00 -7.94 -5.14
N PRO A 14 3.31 -7.99 -4.84
CA PRO A 14 3.74 -8.37 -3.51
C PRO A 14 3.26 -7.30 -2.50
N PRO A 15 2.86 -7.68 -1.28
CA PRO A 15 2.90 -9.02 -0.69
C PRO A 15 1.68 -9.90 -0.99
N THR A 16 0.63 -9.35 -1.59
CA THR A 16 -0.72 -9.93 -1.53
C THR A 16 -0.91 -11.20 -2.36
N ALA A 17 -0.30 -11.31 -3.54
CA ALA A 17 -0.33 -12.55 -4.31
C ALA A 17 0.40 -13.69 -3.56
N GLY A 18 1.58 -13.39 -3.00
CA GLY A 18 2.33 -14.32 -2.15
C GLY A 18 1.60 -14.70 -0.87
N LEU A 19 0.80 -13.79 -0.30
CA LEU A 19 -0.04 -14.09 0.87
C LEU A 19 -1.13 -15.10 0.53
N VAL A 20 -1.82 -14.92 -0.60
CA VAL A 20 -2.84 -15.88 -1.06
C VAL A 20 -2.19 -17.23 -1.33
N ALA A 21 -1.09 -17.27 -2.07
CA ALA A 21 -0.35 -18.49 -2.35
C ALA A 21 0.09 -19.24 -1.08
N LYS A 22 0.54 -18.52 -0.04
CA LYS A 22 0.95 -19.13 1.23
C LYS A 22 -0.16 -19.93 1.91
N PHE A 23 -1.41 -19.48 1.81
CA PHE A 23 -2.55 -20.12 2.47
C PHE A 23 -3.36 -21.04 1.56
N ALA A 24 -3.40 -20.76 0.26
CA ALA A 24 -4.12 -21.56 -0.73
C ALA A 24 -3.26 -22.66 -1.38
N GLY A 25 -1.93 -22.57 -1.26
CA GLY A 25 -0.97 -23.41 -1.98
C GLY A 25 -0.85 -23.01 -3.45
N GLY A 26 0.25 -23.39 -4.11
CA GLY A 26 0.57 -22.95 -5.48
C GLY A 26 1.64 -21.86 -5.50
N GLN A 27 1.81 -21.19 -6.65
CA GLN A 27 2.79 -20.11 -6.80
C GLN A 27 2.08 -18.73 -6.80
N PRO A 28 2.75 -17.62 -6.42
CA PRO A 28 2.14 -16.29 -6.40
C PRO A 28 1.49 -15.87 -7.73
N GLU A 29 2.08 -16.29 -8.86
CA GLU A 29 1.62 -15.94 -10.20
C GLU A 29 0.23 -16.53 -10.50
N ASP A 30 -0.09 -17.69 -9.90
CA ASP A 30 -1.42 -18.32 -9.98
C ASP A 30 -2.51 -17.43 -9.34
N TYR A 31 -2.12 -16.47 -8.50
CA TYR A 31 -3.00 -15.63 -7.71
C TYR A 31 -2.84 -14.12 -7.99
N ALA A 32 -2.36 -13.74 -9.17
CA ALA A 32 -2.18 -12.33 -9.53
C ALA A 32 -3.47 -11.50 -9.36
N MET A 33 -4.61 -11.98 -9.86
CA MET A 33 -5.91 -11.29 -9.73
C MET A 33 -6.44 -11.25 -8.27
N PRO A 34 -6.53 -12.38 -7.55
CA PRO A 34 -6.85 -12.37 -6.12
C PRO A 34 -5.93 -11.45 -5.29
N GLY A 35 -4.63 -11.47 -5.57
CA GLY A 35 -3.64 -10.59 -4.95
C GLY A 35 -3.93 -9.13 -5.21
N MET A 36 -4.21 -8.74 -6.46
CA MET A 36 -4.60 -7.37 -6.81
C MET A 36 -5.85 -6.90 -6.07
N VAL A 37 -6.89 -7.74 -5.99
CA VAL A 37 -8.12 -7.40 -5.25
C VAL A 37 -7.83 -7.18 -3.77
N LEU A 38 -7.06 -8.09 -3.17
CA LEU A 38 -6.66 -7.96 -1.77
C LEU A 38 -5.82 -6.70 -1.53
N HIS A 39 -4.92 -6.36 -2.45
CA HIS A 39 -4.11 -5.15 -2.36
C HIS A 39 -4.95 -3.89 -2.40
N LEU A 40 -5.93 -3.83 -3.30
CA LEU A 40 -6.88 -2.72 -3.38
C LEU A 40 -7.69 -2.57 -2.09
N LEU A 41 -8.23 -3.68 -1.56
CA LEU A 41 -8.97 -3.65 -0.29
C LEU A 41 -8.09 -3.17 0.86
N TYR A 42 -6.84 -3.65 0.93
CA TYR A 42 -5.87 -3.20 1.92
C TYR A 42 -5.60 -1.69 1.81
N GLY A 43 -5.39 -1.19 0.59
CA GLY A 43 -5.19 0.23 0.32
C GLY A 43 -6.39 1.10 0.70
N VAL A 44 -7.62 0.63 0.44
CA VAL A 44 -8.84 1.35 0.84
C VAL A 44 -8.97 1.40 2.36
N VAL A 45 -8.79 0.26 3.03
CA VAL A 45 -8.87 0.18 4.50
C VAL A 45 -7.78 1.04 5.16
N ALA A 46 -6.54 0.98 4.66
CA ALA A 46 -5.46 1.83 5.14
C ALA A 46 -5.78 3.33 4.97
N GLY A 47 -6.37 3.72 3.83
CA GLY A 47 -6.80 5.09 3.59
C GLY A 47 -7.87 5.55 4.57
N ALA A 48 -8.86 4.70 4.85
CA ALA A 48 -9.89 4.97 5.85
C ALA A 48 -9.31 5.08 7.27
N VAL A 49 -8.37 4.19 7.62
CA VAL A 49 -7.65 4.24 8.90
C VAL A 49 -6.88 5.55 9.04
N PHE A 50 -6.22 6.04 7.99
CA PHE A 50 -5.56 7.33 8.01
C PHE A 50 -6.56 8.49 8.18
N ALA A 51 -7.60 8.53 7.35
CA ALA A 51 -8.61 9.60 7.34
C ALA A 51 -9.31 9.77 8.69
N VAL A 52 -9.61 8.66 9.38
CA VAL A 52 -10.27 8.66 10.69
C VAL A 52 -9.26 8.74 11.84
N GLY A 53 -8.13 8.05 11.72
CA GLY A 53 -7.11 7.95 12.77
C GLY A 53 -6.40 9.26 13.04
N VAL A 54 -6.10 10.06 12.01
CA VAL A 54 -5.42 11.35 12.17
C VAL A 54 -6.23 12.31 13.08
N PRO A 55 -7.53 12.56 12.83
CA PRO A 55 -8.38 13.33 13.73
C PRO A 55 -8.49 12.75 15.16
N ILE A 56 -8.61 11.42 15.29
CA ILE A 56 -8.69 10.76 16.60
C ILE A 56 -7.43 11.02 17.45
N LEU A 57 -6.27 11.12 16.79
CA LEU A 57 -4.99 11.46 17.43
C LEU A 57 -4.85 12.97 17.72
N GLY A 58 -5.88 13.78 17.45
CA GLY A 58 -5.88 15.23 17.69
C GLY A 58 -5.11 16.03 16.63
N LEU A 59 -4.79 15.43 15.49
CA LEU A 59 -4.10 16.08 14.38
C LEU A 59 -5.11 16.60 13.35
N SER A 60 -4.77 17.67 12.64
CA SER A 60 -5.64 18.28 11.63
C SER A 60 -5.17 17.97 10.21
N LEU A 61 -6.13 17.68 9.34
CA LEU A 61 -5.94 17.54 7.89
C LEU A 61 -6.32 18.81 7.11
N GLY A 62 -6.82 19.87 7.77
CA GLY A 62 -7.32 21.09 7.08
C GLY A 62 -6.24 21.98 6.45
N SER A 63 -4.96 21.61 6.57
CA SER A 63 -3.87 22.24 5.83
C SER A 63 -3.29 21.22 4.86
N ILE A 64 -3.34 21.53 3.56
CA ILE A 64 -2.85 20.62 2.51
C ILE A 64 -1.38 20.21 2.72
N SER A 65 -0.52 21.13 3.18
CA SER A 65 0.90 20.84 3.42
C SER A 65 1.10 19.89 4.61
N VAL A 66 0.31 20.08 5.68
CA VAL A 66 0.31 19.19 6.84
C VAL A 66 -0.24 17.82 6.47
N ALA A 67 -1.37 17.77 5.76
CA ALA A 67 -2.01 16.54 5.33
C ALA A 67 -1.10 15.72 4.41
N VAL A 68 -0.43 16.36 3.45
CA VAL A 68 0.59 15.70 2.59
C VAL A 68 1.76 15.17 3.41
N GLY A 69 2.27 15.95 4.37
CA GLY A 69 3.36 15.51 5.25
C GLY A 69 2.98 14.29 6.09
N LEU A 70 1.79 14.30 6.69
CA LEU A 70 1.25 13.17 7.44
C LEU A 70 1.00 11.95 6.54
N GLY A 71 0.46 12.18 5.35
CA GLY A 71 0.22 11.15 4.35
C GLY A 71 1.52 10.48 3.90
N LEU A 72 2.58 11.26 3.65
CA LEU A 72 3.92 10.74 3.36
C LEU A 72 4.45 9.88 4.51
N ALA A 73 4.39 10.38 5.75
CA ALA A 73 4.83 9.62 6.92
C ALA A 73 4.05 8.30 7.05
N TYR A 74 2.73 8.35 6.83
CA TYR A 74 1.88 7.16 6.85
C TYR A 74 2.23 6.16 5.74
N GLY A 75 2.46 6.64 4.51
CA GLY A 75 2.93 5.82 3.39
C GLY A 75 4.24 5.11 3.69
N LEU A 76 5.19 5.77 4.35
CA LEU A 76 6.46 5.16 4.78
C LEU A 76 6.25 4.08 5.86
N VAL A 77 5.32 4.30 6.80
CA VAL A 77 4.96 3.29 7.80
C VAL A 77 4.34 2.06 7.12
N LEU A 78 3.42 2.25 6.18
CA LEU A 78 2.84 1.17 5.39
C LEU A 78 3.90 0.43 4.58
N MET A 79 4.86 1.15 3.98
CA MET A 79 5.99 0.56 3.27
C MET A 79 6.79 -0.37 4.17
N ILE A 80 7.16 0.08 5.38
CA ILE A 80 7.89 -0.74 6.35
C ILE A 80 7.06 -1.95 6.79
N GLY A 81 5.77 -1.76 7.07
CA GLY A 81 4.86 -2.85 7.41
C GLY A 81 4.75 -3.89 6.28
N GLY A 82 4.63 -3.44 5.03
CA GLY A 82 4.62 -4.30 3.86
C GLY A 82 5.88 -5.14 3.72
N MET A 83 7.05 -4.51 3.80
CA MET A 83 8.32 -5.22 3.60
C MET A 83 8.71 -6.09 4.80
N ILE A 84 8.66 -5.54 6.02
CA ILE A 84 9.14 -6.25 7.20
C ILE A 84 8.08 -7.25 7.69
N PHE A 85 6.86 -6.77 7.94
CA PHE A 85 5.84 -7.64 8.51
C PHE A 85 5.27 -8.60 7.47
N TRP A 86 4.75 -8.10 6.34
CA TRP A 86 4.09 -8.97 5.37
C TRP A 86 5.08 -9.83 4.58
N MET A 87 6.09 -9.24 3.93
CA MET A 87 7.02 -10.01 3.10
C MET A 87 7.94 -10.89 3.95
N ARG A 88 8.76 -10.30 4.83
CA ARG A 88 9.77 -11.07 5.57
C ARG A 88 9.18 -11.98 6.65
N LEU A 89 8.35 -11.44 7.55
CA LEU A 89 7.88 -12.21 8.72
C LEU A 89 6.73 -13.16 8.39
N VAL A 90 5.70 -12.68 7.70
CA VAL A 90 4.50 -13.49 7.42
C VAL A 90 4.73 -14.41 6.23
N ILE A 91 5.22 -13.91 5.11
CA ILE A 91 5.36 -14.71 3.88
C ILE A 91 6.67 -15.51 3.88
N GLY A 92 7.77 -14.95 4.41
CA GLY A 92 9.11 -15.51 4.31
C GLY A 92 9.84 -15.10 3.03
N MET A 93 9.40 -14.01 2.40
CA MET A 93 9.98 -13.43 1.19
C MET A 93 10.96 -12.32 1.57
N GLU A 94 12.19 -12.41 1.09
CA GLU A 94 13.17 -11.33 1.17
C GLU A 94 13.07 -10.45 -0.08
N PRO A 95 12.65 -9.18 0.03
CA PRO A 95 12.53 -8.30 -1.12
C PRO A 95 13.91 -7.92 -1.65
N ASP A 96 14.10 -8.09 -2.96
CA ASP A 96 15.30 -7.62 -3.63
C ASP A 96 15.30 -6.08 -3.82
N LYS A 97 16.38 -5.54 -4.37
CA LYS A 97 16.53 -4.09 -4.57
C LYS A 97 15.45 -3.51 -5.46
N GLY A 98 15.06 -4.22 -6.52
CA GLY A 98 14.03 -3.76 -7.45
C GLY A 98 12.67 -3.68 -6.78
N THR A 99 12.32 -4.73 -6.04
CA THR A 99 11.10 -4.82 -5.23
C THR A 99 11.04 -3.72 -4.19
N MET A 100 12.13 -3.51 -3.43
CA MET A 100 12.19 -2.44 -2.43
C MET A 100 12.00 -1.04 -3.03
N MET A 101 12.62 -0.77 -4.19
CA MET A 101 12.49 0.52 -4.88
C MET A 101 11.07 0.75 -5.40
N THR A 102 10.49 -0.23 -6.09
CA THR A 102 9.13 -0.13 -6.62
C THR A 102 8.12 0.00 -5.48
N PHE A 103 8.22 -0.87 -4.47
CA PHE A 103 7.32 -0.88 -3.32
C PHE A 103 7.39 0.43 -2.53
N GLY A 104 8.59 0.94 -2.29
CA GLY A 104 8.79 2.25 -1.66
C GLY A 104 8.20 3.40 -2.48
N THR A 105 8.44 3.41 -3.79
CA THR A 105 7.95 4.46 -4.69
C THR A 105 6.42 4.53 -4.67
N VAL A 106 5.73 3.40 -4.83
CA VAL A 106 4.27 3.39 -4.85
C VAL A 106 3.66 3.79 -3.51
N HIS A 107 4.31 3.47 -2.37
CA HIS A 107 3.84 3.86 -1.05
C HIS A 107 4.05 5.35 -0.76
N VAL A 108 5.15 5.92 -1.23
CA VAL A 108 5.38 7.37 -1.19
C VAL A 108 4.32 8.09 -2.01
N ILE A 109 4.07 7.64 -3.24
CA ILE A 109 3.04 8.23 -4.11
C ILE A 109 1.67 8.10 -3.45
N TYR A 110 1.31 6.91 -2.97
CA TYR A 110 0.05 6.66 -2.28
C TYR A 110 -0.15 7.62 -1.09
N GLY A 111 0.86 7.73 -0.21
CA GLY A 111 0.79 8.59 0.97
C GLY A 111 0.64 10.07 0.62
N VAL A 112 1.43 10.56 -0.33
CA VAL A 112 1.36 11.96 -0.79
C VAL A 112 0.00 12.26 -1.43
N VAL A 113 -0.48 11.40 -2.31
CA VAL A 113 -1.77 11.57 -3.00
C VAL A 113 -2.93 11.50 -2.01
N LEU A 114 -2.92 10.55 -1.07
CA LEU A 114 -3.94 10.44 -0.03
C LEU A 114 -3.99 11.69 0.85
N GLY A 115 -2.82 12.16 1.30
CA GLY A 115 -2.72 13.38 2.10
C GLY A 115 -3.20 14.63 1.34
N ALA A 116 -2.81 14.78 0.07
CA ALA A 116 -3.28 15.87 -0.77
C ALA A 116 -4.80 15.81 -1.00
N PHE A 117 -5.34 14.62 -1.27
CA PHE A 117 -6.75 14.41 -1.53
C PHE A 117 -7.63 14.81 -0.35
N LEU A 118 -7.27 14.35 0.86
CA LEU A 118 -7.99 14.69 2.09
C LEU A 118 -7.77 16.15 2.50
N GLY A 119 -6.54 16.66 2.38
CA GLY A 119 -6.22 18.05 2.73
C GLY A 119 -6.76 19.09 1.75
N ALA A 120 -7.15 18.68 0.55
CA ALA A 120 -7.88 19.51 -0.41
C ALA A 120 -9.41 19.39 -0.24
N GLU A 121 -9.89 18.68 0.79
CA GLU A 121 -11.31 18.50 1.09
C GLU A 121 -12.11 17.91 -0.09
N ILE A 122 -11.46 17.12 -0.96
CA ILE A 122 -12.13 16.46 -2.10
C ILE A 122 -13.18 15.47 -1.59
N VAL A 123 -12.91 14.88 -0.42
CA VAL A 123 -13.89 14.15 0.38
C VAL A 123 -13.72 14.63 1.82
N ALA A 124 -14.62 15.51 2.24
CA ALA A 124 -14.80 16.00 3.60
C ALA A 124 -16.30 16.23 3.83
#